data_AF-A0A7H9BKQ7-F1
#
_entry.id   AF-A0A7H9BKQ7-F1
#
_cell.length_a   1.000
_cell.length_b   1.000
_cell.length_c   1.000
_cell.angle_alpha   90.00
_cell.angle_beta   90.00
_cell.angle_gamma   90.00
#
_symmetry.space_group_name_H-M   'P 1'
#
loop_
_entity.id
_entity.type
_entity.pdbx_description
1 polymer ?
#
loop_
_entity_poly.entity_id
_entity_poly.type
_entity_poly.pdbx_seq_one_letter_code
_entity_poly.pdbx_strand_id
1 'polypeptide(L)'
;MMKLKPLVMFMMLATAPLSFAATTMKDAVEQTVLKNPEVRAKWLSYKASSDEQDVARSNYYPRVDIQAFAGYERLDSAQPNNSGNSGFSHPGASIELRQMLFDGFATQTEVRRLGYGKLTRYYELLAASDQAALETINAYLDVLRYRELVGLAKDNYAVHKETYDQIAERVAAGVGRRVDLETATGRLALAESNWLTQASNLHDVSARYERLTGMPPDVEMGQPTDFGPMLPTNTAELKERLPANPAFKSAVYNIRAARADAENKKSDYYPQFEFRARQDVGNNRDGIDGTYNDSVVQLVMNYNLFRGGATTARASQYAQQLNIAYEMRDKTCRDIRQTTQIAWNDVSRLKEQLGYLDQHVLSTEKSRDAFRRQFDIGQRSLLDVLDTENELFEARNALVRGEYDFQLSRARVLAQTHQLLAALQLSPLENTGPDDNLGDNVTEDEKIACSGVMIESVKLDREAAMAARPPRAPLPVPEVKAETPAGTCDKAVTDLVANWSNAWSGKMMDTYLSFYSEKFEASGGRSRADWEAKRRARVSKEGGITLKLDNQTCKMNGKDRGEVTFTQVYTSKNYSDTVQKTLELQQESGKWKIIRERVTSGRTE
;
A
#
# COMPACT_ATOMS: atom_id res chain seq x y z
N MET A 1 -38.18 -70.40 -37.00
CA MET A 1 -36.78 -70.04 -37.28
C MET A 1 -36.72 -68.60 -37.76
N MET A 2 -36.29 -67.65 -36.92
CA MET A 2 -35.86 -66.33 -37.38
C MET A 2 -34.92 -65.76 -36.32
N LYS A 3 -33.64 -65.56 -36.69
CA LYS A 3 -32.57 -65.05 -35.82
C LYS A 3 -32.66 -63.53 -35.73
N LEU A 4 -32.75 -62.96 -34.52
CA LEU A 4 -32.48 -61.54 -34.28
C LEU A 4 -31.02 -61.36 -33.83
N LYS A 5 -30.31 -60.44 -34.52
CA LYS A 5 -28.96 -59.96 -34.16
C LYS A 5 -29.06 -58.83 -33.13
N PRO A 6 -28.12 -58.69 -32.17
CA PRO A 6 -28.05 -57.52 -31.32
C PRO A 6 -27.23 -56.41 -32.00
N LEU A 7 -27.81 -55.20 -32.06
CA LEU A 7 -27.14 -53.98 -32.51
C LEU A 7 -26.53 -53.30 -31.27
N VAL A 8 -25.21 -53.31 -31.17
CA VAL A 8 -24.46 -52.58 -30.14
C VAL A 8 -24.34 -51.12 -30.60
N MET A 9 -25.06 -50.21 -29.95
CA MET A 9 -24.98 -48.77 -30.17
C MET A 9 -23.88 -48.20 -29.27
N PHE A 10 -22.75 -47.84 -29.88
CA PHE A 10 -21.62 -47.20 -29.21
C PHE A 10 -21.95 -45.72 -29.00
N MET A 11 -22.29 -45.35 -27.76
CA MET A 11 -22.56 -43.97 -27.36
C MET A 11 -21.22 -43.24 -27.18
N MET A 12 -20.84 -42.46 -28.19
CA MET A 12 -19.64 -41.61 -28.18
C MET A 12 -19.90 -40.42 -27.24
N LEU A 13 -19.39 -40.49 -26.01
CA LEU A 13 -19.37 -39.36 -25.08
C LEU A 13 -18.40 -38.31 -25.64
N ALA A 14 -18.93 -37.25 -26.26
CA ALA A 14 -18.16 -36.08 -26.62
C ALA A 14 -17.84 -35.30 -25.34
N THR A 15 -16.66 -35.54 -24.78
CA THR A 15 -16.05 -34.65 -23.76
C THR A 15 -15.66 -33.35 -24.45
N ALA A 16 -16.54 -32.35 -24.41
CA ALA A 16 -16.16 -30.99 -24.73
C ALA A 16 -15.17 -30.50 -23.66
N PRO A 17 -13.96 -30.05 -24.02
CA PRO A 17 -13.09 -29.41 -23.05
C PRO A 17 -13.78 -28.12 -22.57
N LEU A 18 -14.11 -28.05 -21.27
CA LEU A 18 -14.36 -26.76 -20.63
C LEU A 18 -13.05 -25.99 -20.71
N SER A 19 -12.96 -25.04 -21.64
CA SER A 19 -11.99 -23.97 -21.54
C SER A 19 -12.32 -23.19 -20.26
N PHE A 20 -11.59 -23.45 -19.18
CA PHE A 20 -11.58 -22.57 -18.02
C PHE A 20 -10.94 -21.26 -18.48
N ALA A 21 -11.76 -20.29 -18.87
CA ALA A 21 -11.31 -18.92 -19.00
C ALA A 21 -10.90 -18.45 -17.60
N ALA A 22 -9.66 -17.97 -17.44
CA ALA A 22 -9.18 -17.43 -16.18
C ALA A 22 -10.14 -16.34 -15.68
N THR A 23 -10.61 -16.47 -14.43
CA THR A 23 -11.53 -15.48 -13.84
C THR A 23 -10.90 -14.10 -13.91
N THR A 24 -11.62 -13.15 -14.51
CA THR A 24 -11.15 -11.77 -14.64
C THR A 24 -11.55 -10.93 -13.44
N MET A 25 -10.87 -9.80 -13.23
CA MET A 25 -11.25 -8.82 -12.21
C MET A 25 -12.70 -8.35 -12.36
N LYS A 26 -13.17 -8.19 -13.61
CA LYS A 26 -14.56 -7.81 -13.91
C LYS A 26 -15.53 -8.88 -13.40
N ASP A 27 -15.27 -10.15 -13.71
CA ASP A 27 -16.13 -11.26 -13.29
C ASP A 27 -16.20 -11.38 -11.77
N ALA A 28 -15.07 -11.20 -11.08
CA ALA A 28 -15.01 -11.20 -9.62
C ALA A 28 -15.87 -10.08 -9.02
N VAL A 29 -15.77 -8.86 -9.56
CA VAL A 29 -16.59 -7.72 -9.10
C VAL A 29 -18.07 -7.94 -9.40
N GLU A 30 -18.41 -8.43 -10.59
CA GLU A 30 -19.79 -8.74 -10.98
C GLU A 30 -20.41 -9.77 -10.01
N GLN A 31 -19.69 -10.86 -9.74
CA GLN A 31 -20.14 -11.87 -8.79
C GLN A 31 -20.33 -11.29 -7.38
N THR A 32 -19.41 -10.46 -6.90
CA THR A 32 -19.56 -9.80 -5.59
C THR A 32 -20.78 -8.89 -5.59
N VAL A 33 -20.95 -7.99 -6.55
CA VAL A 33 -22.09 -7.05 -6.57
C VAL A 33 -23.43 -7.80 -6.60
N LEU A 34 -23.51 -8.94 -7.30
CA LEU A 34 -24.71 -9.76 -7.37
C LEU A 34 -24.98 -10.59 -6.11
N LYS A 35 -23.95 -11.10 -5.45
CA LYS A 35 -24.10 -12.11 -4.37
C LYS A 35 -23.75 -11.61 -2.97
N ASN A 36 -23.05 -10.49 -2.83
CA ASN A 36 -22.60 -9.98 -1.55
C ASN A 36 -23.81 -9.67 -0.62
N PRO A 37 -23.84 -10.24 0.59
CA PRO A 37 -24.95 -10.04 1.53
C PRO A 37 -25.19 -8.57 1.92
N GLU A 38 -24.15 -7.74 2.00
CA GLU A 38 -24.27 -6.33 2.38
C GLU A 38 -24.95 -5.51 1.27
N VAL A 39 -24.53 -5.71 0.02
CA VAL A 39 -25.17 -5.07 -1.15
C VAL A 39 -26.63 -5.52 -1.27
N ARG A 40 -26.89 -6.82 -1.11
CA ARG A 40 -28.26 -7.36 -1.14
C ARG A 40 -29.12 -6.85 0.00
N ALA A 41 -28.58 -6.68 1.21
CA ALA A 41 -29.29 -6.09 2.34
C ALA A 41 -29.67 -4.63 2.08
N LYS A 42 -28.78 -3.85 1.45
CA LYS A 42 -29.09 -2.47 1.02
C LYS A 42 -30.16 -2.43 -0.08
N TRP A 43 -30.13 -3.37 -1.01
CA TRP A 43 -31.15 -3.48 -2.05
C TRP A 43 -32.53 -3.81 -1.46
N LEU A 44 -32.60 -4.77 -0.53
CA LEU A 44 -33.85 -5.08 0.19
C LEU A 44 -34.33 -3.89 1.04
N SER A 45 -33.41 -3.14 1.66
CA SER A 45 -33.74 -1.93 2.41
C SER A 45 -34.34 -0.84 1.51
N TYR A 46 -33.84 -0.70 0.28
CA TYR A 46 -34.44 0.18 -0.73
C TYR A 46 -35.84 -0.29 -1.15
N LYS A 47 -36.05 -1.59 -1.41
CA LYS A 47 -37.39 -2.12 -1.72
C LYS A 47 -38.38 -1.89 -0.57
N ALA A 48 -37.97 -2.20 0.66
CA ALA A 48 -38.76 -1.95 1.86
C ALA A 48 -39.15 -0.46 2.03
N SER A 49 -38.24 0.47 1.69
CA SER A 49 -38.55 1.91 1.76
C SER A 49 -39.61 2.36 0.74
N SER A 50 -39.75 1.63 -0.38
CA SER A 50 -40.86 1.87 -1.32
C SER A 50 -42.19 1.47 -0.70
N ASP A 51 -42.25 0.28 -0.10
CA ASP A 51 -43.45 -0.22 0.55
C ASP A 51 -43.83 0.65 1.77
N GLU A 52 -42.84 1.17 2.51
CA GLU A 52 -43.06 2.12 3.61
C GLU A 52 -43.71 3.43 3.12
N GLN A 53 -43.28 3.94 1.96
CA GLN A 53 -43.92 5.09 1.34
C GLN A 53 -45.37 4.81 0.95
N ASP A 54 -45.66 3.62 0.42
CA ASP A 54 -47.03 3.21 0.07
C ASP A 54 -47.92 3.04 1.30
N VAL A 55 -47.37 2.58 2.43
CA VAL A 55 -48.06 2.57 3.73
C VAL A 55 -48.45 3.99 4.15
N ALA A 56 -47.59 4.99 3.98
CA ALA A 56 -47.97 6.38 4.26
C ALA A 56 -49.02 6.91 3.28
N ARG A 57 -48.95 6.55 1.99
CA ARG A 57 -49.97 6.89 0.99
C ARG A 57 -51.33 6.29 1.31
N SER A 58 -51.38 5.18 2.04
CA SER A 58 -52.65 4.57 2.49
C SER A 58 -53.55 5.54 3.27
N ASN A 59 -52.97 6.55 3.94
CA ASN A 59 -53.73 7.56 4.69
C ASN A 59 -54.59 8.48 3.80
N TYR A 60 -54.35 8.53 2.48
CA TYR A 60 -55.24 9.21 1.53
C TYR A 60 -56.53 8.45 1.22
N TYR A 61 -56.56 7.17 1.53
CA TYR A 61 -57.67 6.28 1.19
C TYR A 61 -58.54 5.99 2.43
N PRO A 62 -59.83 5.68 2.25
CA PRO A 62 -60.69 5.26 3.35
C PRO A 62 -60.19 3.93 3.94
N ARG A 63 -60.25 3.83 5.27
CA ARG A 63 -60.09 2.58 6.02
C ARG A 63 -61.46 2.01 6.33
N VAL A 64 -61.63 0.72 6.09
CA VAL A 64 -62.87 0.00 6.39
C VAL A 64 -62.53 -1.14 7.34
N ASP A 65 -63.03 -1.04 8.56
CA ASP A 65 -62.81 -1.99 9.63
C ASP A 65 -64.12 -2.71 9.96
N ILE A 66 -64.05 -4.02 10.20
CA ILE A 66 -65.17 -4.80 10.74
C ILE A 66 -64.78 -5.33 12.11
N GLN A 67 -65.66 -5.14 13.08
CA GLN A 67 -65.53 -5.67 14.43
C GLN A 67 -66.75 -6.52 14.72
N ALA A 68 -66.54 -7.78 15.10
CA ALA A 68 -67.59 -8.66 15.60
C ALA A 68 -67.25 -9.05 17.03
N PHE A 69 -68.25 -9.05 17.90
CA PHE A 69 -68.08 -9.39 19.31
C PHE A 69 -69.29 -10.19 19.81
N ALA A 70 -69.04 -11.03 20.80
CA ALA A 70 -70.08 -11.71 21.55
C ALA A 70 -69.58 -11.85 22.99
N GLY A 71 -70.40 -11.38 23.94
CA GLY A 71 -70.04 -11.34 25.35
C GLY A 71 -71.27 -11.52 26.23
N TYR A 72 -71.02 -11.78 27.51
CA TYR A 72 -72.01 -11.70 28.57
C TYR A 72 -71.62 -10.55 29.48
N GLU A 73 -72.53 -9.61 29.67
CA GLU A 73 -72.34 -8.42 30.50
C GLU A 73 -73.34 -8.46 31.65
N ARG A 74 -72.90 -8.02 32.83
CA ARG A 74 -73.78 -7.82 33.99
C ARG A 74 -73.81 -6.33 34.29
N LEU A 75 -74.96 -5.70 34.06
CA LEU A 75 -75.13 -4.27 34.24
C LEU A 75 -75.84 -4.00 35.58
N ASP A 76 -75.15 -3.31 36.48
CA ASP A 76 -75.71 -2.79 37.73
C ASP A 76 -76.15 -1.32 37.48
N SER A 77 -77.39 -1.09 36.98
CA SER A 77 -77.89 0.26 36.67
C SER A 77 -78.65 0.89 37.85
N ALA A 78 -78.40 2.18 38.12
CA ALA A 78 -79.07 2.97 39.15
C ALA A 78 -80.21 3.86 38.60
N GLN A 79 -80.65 3.65 37.35
CA GLN A 79 -81.69 4.47 36.72
C GLN A 79 -83.10 4.17 37.29
N PRO A 80 -83.97 5.19 37.50
CA PRO A 80 -85.26 5.04 38.16
C PRO A 80 -86.25 4.08 37.48
N ASN A 81 -86.11 3.86 36.16
CA ASN A 81 -87.05 3.06 35.35
C ASN A 81 -86.50 1.69 34.95
N ASN A 82 -85.32 1.29 35.44
CA ASN A 82 -84.72 0.00 35.13
C ASN A 82 -84.02 -0.58 36.38
N SER A 83 -84.84 -1.02 37.34
CA SER A 83 -84.43 -1.54 38.65
C SER A 83 -84.15 -3.05 38.63
N GLY A 84 -83.29 -3.51 37.73
CA GLY A 84 -82.92 -4.92 37.61
C GLY A 84 -81.42 -5.12 37.45
N ASN A 85 -80.83 -5.94 38.32
CA ASN A 85 -79.53 -6.59 38.11
C ASN A 85 -79.70 -7.58 36.95
N SER A 86 -79.50 -7.12 35.72
CA SER A 86 -79.71 -7.92 34.51
C SER A 86 -78.37 -8.30 33.90
N GLY A 87 -78.12 -9.60 33.86
CA GLY A 87 -77.06 -10.17 33.05
C GLY A 87 -77.62 -10.53 31.69
N PHE A 88 -76.98 -10.08 30.62
CA PHE A 88 -77.43 -10.31 29.25
C PHE A 88 -76.25 -10.65 28.34
N SER A 89 -76.53 -11.41 27.29
CA SER A 89 -75.56 -11.61 26.21
C SER A 89 -75.82 -10.62 25.09
N HIS A 90 -74.77 -9.95 24.61
CA HIS A 90 -74.86 -8.95 23.56
C HIS A 90 -73.93 -9.30 22.36
N PRO A 91 -74.31 -10.28 21.52
CA PRO A 91 -73.63 -10.48 20.25
C PRO A 91 -73.92 -9.31 19.30
N GLY A 92 -72.89 -8.85 18.59
CA GLY A 92 -73.01 -7.76 17.65
C GLY A 92 -71.86 -7.72 16.65
N ALA A 93 -72.08 -6.95 15.59
CA ALA A 93 -71.08 -6.62 14.60
C ALA A 93 -71.20 -5.13 14.23
N SER A 94 -70.07 -4.48 14.01
CA SER A 94 -69.97 -3.11 13.56
C SER A 94 -69.03 -3.03 12.36
N ILE A 95 -69.46 -2.37 11.30
CA ILE A 95 -68.59 -1.97 10.19
C ILE A 95 -68.39 -0.46 10.25
N GLU A 96 -67.15 -0.02 10.18
CA GLU A 96 -66.77 1.39 10.27
C GLU A 96 -65.88 1.78 9.09
N LEU A 97 -66.30 2.81 8.36
CA LEU A 97 -65.50 3.49 7.35
C LEU A 97 -64.99 4.81 7.92
N ARG A 98 -63.67 4.98 7.92
CA ARG A 98 -62.98 6.22 8.33
C ARG A 98 -62.14 6.75 7.19
N GLN A 99 -62.31 8.02 6.86
CA GLN A 99 -61.48 8.70 5.87
C GLN A 99 -60.99 10.03 6.40
N MET A 100 -59.66 10.21 6.43
CA MET A 100 -59.07 11.50 6.71
C MET A 100 -59.29 12.41 5.51
N LEU A 101 -59.98 13.53 5.70
CA LEU A 101 -60.20 14.52 4.64
C LEU A 101 -59.13 15.61 4.68
N PHE A 102 -58.67 15.98 5.89
CA PHE A 102 -57.61 16.95 6.09
C PHE A 102 -56.92 16.70 7.43
N ASP A 103 -55.59 16.64 7.44
CA ASP A 103 -54.79 16.37 8.64
C ASP A 103 -53.73 17.44 8.90
N GLY A 104 -53.92 18.66 8.39
CA GLY A 104 -52.89 19.70 8.47
C GLY A 104 -51.71 19.46 7.53
N PHE A 105 -51.92 18.77 6.41
CA PHE A 105 -50.88 18.37 5.45
C PHE A 105 -49.88 17.32 5.99
N ALA A 106 -50.23 16.60 7.07
CA ALA A 106 -49.37 15.60 7.67
C ALA A 106 -49.09 14.44 6.70
N THR A 107 -50.12 13.91 6.05
CA THR A 107 -49.97 12.80 5.10
C THR A 107 -49.12 13.20 3.89
N GLN A 108 -49.32 14.42 3.36
CA GLN A 108 -48.54 14.91 2.22
C GLN A 108 -47.05 15.06 2.54
N THR A 109 -46.75 15.69 3.67
CA THR A 109 -45.37 15.86 4.12
C THR A 109 -44.71 14.53 4.50
N GLU A 110 -45.47 13.58 5.05
CA GLU A 110 -44.97 12.24 5.38
C GLU A 110 -44.63 11.41 4.14
N VAL A 111 -45.51 11.41 3.12
CA VAL A 111 -45.25 10.74 1.84
C VAL A 111 -44.03 11.32 1.14
N ARG A 112 -43.82 12.64 1.24
CA ARG A 112 -42.63 13.33 0.74
C ARG A 112 -41.38 12.96 1.55
N ARG A 113 -41.46 12.97 2.89
CA ARG A 113 -40.37 12.55 3.80
C ARG A 113 -39.87 11.16 3.43
N LEU A 114 -40.80 10.20 3.31
CA LEU A 114 -40.49 8.82 2.95
C LEU A 114 -40.00 8.69 1.50
N GLY A 115 -40.46 9.54 0.58
CA GLY A 115 -39.91 9.60 -0.78
C GLY A 115 -38.44 10.03 -0.80
N TYR A 116 -38.05 11.04 -0.02
CA TYR A 116 -36.63 11.39 0.16
C TYR A 116 -35.85 10.32 0.96
N GLY A 117 -36.52 9.63 1.89
CA GLY A 117 -35.99 8.44 2.54
C GLY A 117 -35.66 7.33 1.52
N LYS A 118 -36.55 7.05 0.58
CA LYS A 118 -36.36 6.10 -0.51
C LYS A 118 -35.17 6.48 -1.41
N LEU A 119 -35.04 7.75 -1.78
CA LEU A 119 -33.87 8.26 -2.50
C LEU A 119 -32.57 8.11 -1.70
N THR A 120 -32.62 8.38 -0.39
CA THR A 120 -31.48 8.15 0.51
C THR A 120 -31.04 6.68 0.47
N ARG A 121 -32.00 5.73 0.60
CA ARG A 121 -31.71 4.28 0.52
C ARG A 121 -31.20 3.84 -0.85
N TYR A 122 -31.68 4.45 -1.92
CA TYR A 122 -31.18 4.20 -3.28
C TYR A 122 -29.69 4.57 -3.40
N TYR A 123 -29.29 5.78 -2.97
CA TYR A 123 -27.89 6.19 -3.04
C TYR A 123 -27.00 5.45 -2.03
N GLU A 124 -27.54 5.00 -0.89
CA GLU A 124 -26.82 4.07 0.01
C GLU A 124 -26.54 2.72 -0.66
N LEU A 125 -27.47 2.19 -1.47
CA LEU A 125 -27.26 0.97 -2.27
C LEU A 125 -26.14 1.17 -3.30
N LEU A 126 -26.15 2.30 -4.01
CA LEU A 126 -25.10 2.62 -4.98
C LEU A 126 -23.72 2.76 -4.29
N ALA A 127 -23.66 3.46 -3.15
CA ALA A 127 -22.44 3.58 -2.35
C ALA A 127 -21.92 2.21 -1.87
N ALA A 128 -22.82 1.34 -1.40
CA ALA A 128 -22.47 -0.01 -0.99
C ALA A 128 -21.96 -0.86 -2.16
N SER A 129 -22.53 -0.67 -3.35
CA SER A 129 -22.09 -1.37 -4.57
C SER A 129 -20.67 -0.95 -4.98
N ASP A 130 -20.38 0.36 -4.98
CA ASP A 130 -19.04 0.88 -5.26
C ASP A 130 -18.01 0.42 -4.22
N GLN A 131 -18.38 0.42 -2.94
CA GLN A 131 -17.52 -0.03 -1.86
C GLN A 131 -17.21 -1.53 -1.95
N ALA A 132 -18.22 -2.36 -2.22
CA ALA A 132 -18.04 -3.79 -2.43
C ALA A 132 -17.18 -4.09 -3.66
N ALA A 133 -17.33 -3.32 -4.74
CA ALA A 133 -16.51 -3.42 -5.93
C ALA A 133 -15.04 -3.06 -5.62
N LEU A 134 -14.79 -1.94 -4.93
CA LEU A 134 -13.45 -1.52 -4.55
C LEU A 134 -12.77 -2.53 -3.61
N GLU A 135 -13.51 -3.07 -2.64
CA GLU A 135 -13.00 -4.09 -1.72
C GLU A 135 -12.63 -5.38 -2.46
N THR A 136 -13.46 -5.78 -3.44
CA THR A 136 -13.18 -6.95 -4.29
C THR A 136 -11.95 -6.71 -5.16
N ILE A 137 -11.79 -5.54 -5.77
CA ILE A 137 -10.59 -5.19 -6.54
C ILE A 137 -9.36 -5.24 -5.64
N ASN A 138 -9.43 -4.70 -4.43
CA ASN A 138 -8.32 -4.78 -3.49
C ASN A 138 -7.97 -6.24 -3.15
N ALA A 139 -8.95 -7.08 -2.86
CA ALA A 139 -8.72 -8.51 -2.59
C ALA A 139 -8.15 -9.25 -3.81
N TYR A 140 -8.62 -8.94 -5.02
CA TYR A 140 -8.11 -9.50 -6.28
C TYR A 140 -6.64 -9.13 -6.50
N LEU A 141 -6.30 -7.84 -6.35
CA LEU A 141 -4.92 -7.35 -6.47
C LEU A 141 -4.03 -7.92 -5.35
N ASP A 142 -4.55 -8.07 -4.14
CA ASP A 142 -3.83 -8.67 -3.01
C ASP A 142 -3.45 -10.13 -3.31
N VAL A 143 -4.35 -10.94 -3.85
CA VAL A 143 -4.05 -12.33 -4.22
C VAL A 143 -2.95 -12.41 -5.28
N LEU A 144 -3.05 -11.59 -6.34
CA LEU A 144 -2.01 -11.53 -7.38
C LEU A 144 -0.65 -11.09 -6.80
N ARG A 145 -0.67 -10.01 -6.02
CA ARG A 145 0.52 -9.49 -5.32
C ARG A 145 1.20 -10.55 -4.47
N TYR A 146 0.45 -11.22 -3.60
CA TYR A 146 1.05 -12.20 -2.68
C TYR A 146 1.46 -13.50 -3.37
N ARG A 147 0.84 -13.89 -4.49
CA ARG A 147 1.36 -14.99 -5.34
C ARG A 147 2.74 -14.67 -5.88
N GLU A 148 2.93 -13.43 -6.36
CA GLU A 148 4.21 -12.97 -6.88
C GLU A 148 5.26 -12.85 -5.77
N LEU A 149 4.91 -12.27 -4.61
CA LEU A 149 5.81 -12.19 -3.45
C LEU A 149 6.20 -13.58 -2.91
N VAL A 150 5.29 -14.56 -2.93
CA VAL A 150 5.61 -15.97 -2.60
C VAL A 150 6.59 -16.54 -3.62
N GLY A 151 6.41 -16.24 -4.92
CA GLY A 151 7.37 -16.60 -5.97
C GLY A 151 8.76 -16.05 -5.70
N LEU A 152 8.87 -14.74 -5.43
CA LEU A 152 10.14 -14.09 -5.10
C LEU A 152 10.79 -14.68 -3.84
N ALA A 153 10.01 -14.99 -2.81
CA ALA A 153 10.54 -15.56 -1.57
C ALA A 153 11.02 -17.01 -1.77
N LYS A 154 10.32 -17.79 -2.59
CA LYS A 154 10.72 -19.13 -2.99
C LYS A 154 12.03 -19.11 -3.78
N ASP A 155 12.18 -18.19 -4.72
CA ASP A 155 13.41 -18.03 -5.50
C ASP A 155 14.58 -17.61 -4.60
N ASN A 156 14.35 -16.68 -3.67
CA ASN A 156 15.36 -16.27 -2.69
C ASN A 156 15.82 -17.43 -1.80
N TYR A 157 14.88 -18.26 -1.32
CA TYR A 157 15.22 -19.50 -0.61
C TYR A 157 16.08 -20.44 -1.46
N ALA A 158 15.70 -20.66 -2.73
CA ALA A 158 16.44 -21.55 -3.62
C ALA A 158 17.89 -21.06 -3.84
N VAL A 159 18.10 -19.76 -4.03
CA VAL A 159 19.44 -19.15 -4.19
C VAL A 159 20.27 -19.29 -2.92
N HIS A 160 19.69 -19.04 -1.75
CA HIS A 160 20.40 -19.23 -0.47
C HIS A 160 20.70 -20.70 -0.17
N LYS A 161 19.81 -21.61 -0.57
CA LYS A 161 20.02 -23.06 -0.44
C LYS A 161 21.17 -23.54 -1.32
N GLU A 162 21.18 -23.12 -2.58
CA GLU A 162 22.29 -23.38 -3.51
C GLU A 162 23.63 -22.87 -2.94
N THR A 163 23.63 -21.63 -2.44
CA THR A 163 24.84 -21.03 -1.85
C THR A 163 25.29 -21.80 -0.61
N TYR A 164 24.37 -22.19 0.27
CA TYR A 164 24.67 -23.00 1.45
C TYR A 164 25.33 -24.33 1.06
N ASP A 165 24.78 -25.04 0.07
CA ASP A 165 25.29 -26.33 -0.36
C ASP A 165 26.73 -26.20 -0.92
N GLN A 166 26.99 -25.17 -1.74
CA GLN A 166 28.33 -24.88 -2.25
C GLN A 166 29.34 -24.58 -1.14
N ILE A 167 28.94 -23.83 -0.12
CA ILE A 167 29.82 -23.51 1.02
C ILE A 167 30.04 -24.75 1.90
N ALA A 168 29.01 -25.56 2.12
CA ALA A 168 29.12 -26.81 2.87
C ALA A 168 30.10 -27.78 2.21
N GLU A 169 30.04 -27.94 0.89
CA GLU A 169 31.00 -28.75 0.12
C GLU A 169 32.43 -28.23 0.23
N ARG A 170 32.65 -26.91 0.10
CA ARG A 170 33.99 -26.30 0.25
C ARG A 170 34.57 -26.50 1.65
N VAL A 171 33.75 -26.37 2.68
CA VAL A 171 34.16 -26.60 4.08
C VAL A 171 34.45 -28.08 4.32
N ALA A 172 33.63 -29.00 3.79
CA ALA A 172 33.87 -30.44 3.88
C ALA A 172 35.15 -30.88 3.17
N ALA A 173 35.49 -30.23 2.05
CA ALA A 173 36.76 -30.43 1.33
C ALA A 173 37.96 -29.74 2.01
N GLY A 174 37.77 -29.04 3.14
CA GLY A 174 38.84 -28.38 3.90
C GLY A 174 39.36 -27.07 3.30
N VAL A 175 38.74 -26.56 2.22
CA VAL A 175 39.13 -25.33 1.52
C VAL A 175 38.26 -24.11 1.89
N GLY A 176 37.22 -24.31 2.70
CA GLY A 176 36.30 -23.27 3.15
C GLY A 176 36.44 -22.89 4.63
N ARG A 177 35.93 -21.71 5.02
CA ARG A 177 35.91 -21.26 6.43
C ARG A 177 34.63 -21.72 7.12
N ARG A 178 34.73 -22.31 8.31
CA ARG A 178 33.54 -22.76 9.10
C ARG A 178 32.57 -21.62 9.41
N VAL A 179 33.06 -20.40 9.64
CA VAL A 179 32.19 -19.23 9.90
C VAL A 179 31.32 -18.87 8.70
N ASP A 180 31.80 -19.11 7.47
CA ASP A 180 31.03 -18.84 6.25
C ASP A 180 29.84 -19.81 6.15
N LEU A 181 30.01 -21.07 6.58
CA LEU A 181 28.94 -22.06 6.64
C LEU A 181 27.87 -21.65 7.66
N GLU A 182 28.26 -21.19 8.85
CA GLU A 182 27.30 -20.69 9.86
C GLU A 182 26.53 -19.46 9.35
N THR A 183 27.22 -18.52 8.70
CA THR A 183 26.58 -17.35 8.08
C THR A 183 25.59 -17.75 6.99
N ALA A 184 25.96 -18.68 6.11
CA ALA A 184 25.07 -19.20 5.06
C ALA A 184 23.85 -19.92 5.67
N THR A 185 24.06 -20.70 6.74
CA THR A 185 22.98 -21.38 7.47
C THR A 185 21.97 -20.38 8.03
N GLY A 186 22.45 -19.30 8.66
CA GLY A 186 21.59 -18.24 9.18
C GLY A 186 20.78 -17.53 8.09
N ARG A 187 21.38 -17.26 6.92
CA ARG A 187 20.69 -16.64 5.78
C ARG A 187 19.66 -17.57 5.13
N LEU A 188 19.97 -18.86 5.02
CA LEU A 188 19.01 -19.86 4.54
C LEU A 188 17.79 -19.95 5.46
N ALA A 189 18.00 -20.01 6.79
CA ALA A 189 16.91 -20.04 7.76
C ALA A 189 16.03 -18.78 7.71
N LEU A 190 16.65 -17.60 7.53
CA LEU A 190 15.91 -16.35 7.34
C LEU A 190 15.07 -16.38 6.04
N ALA A 191 15.64 -16.87 4.93
CA ALA A 191 14.92 -16.98 3.66
C ALA A 191 13.73 -17.94 3.75
N GLU A 192 13.87 -19.06 4.45
CA GLU A 192 12.79 -20.01 4.71
C GLU A 192 11.67 -19.38 5.56
N SER A 193 12.03 -18.65 6.63
CA SER A 193 11.08 -17.89 7.46
C SER A 193 10.32 -16.84 6.65
N ASN A 194 11.01 -16.14 5.74
CA ASN A 194 10.39 -15.15 4.86
C ASN A 194 9.40 -15.82 3.88
N TRP A 195 9.76 -16.96 3.31
CA TRP A 195 8.87 -17.72 2.43
C TRP A 195 7.62 -18.21 3.17
N LEU A 196 7.77 -18.77 4.36
CA LEU A 196 6.64 -19.17 5.22
C LEU A 196 5.72 -17.98 5.52
N THR A 197 6.29 -16.81 5.82
CA THR A 197 5.52 -15.58 6.07
C THR A 197 4.72 -15.15 4.85
N GLN A 198 5.31 -15.14 3.66
CA GLN A 198 4.58 -14.78 2.44
C GLN A 198 3.50 -15.82 2.10
N ALA A 199 3.75 -17.11 2.34
CA ALA A 199 2.75 -18.16 2.14
C ALA A 199 1.55 -18.00 3.09
N SER A 200 1.79 -17.63 4.35
CA SER A 200 0.73 -17.30 5.31
C SER A 200 -0.07 -16.08 4.86
N ASN A 201 0.60 -15.02 4.42
CA ASN A 201 -0.09 -13.82 3.93
C ASN A 201 -0.95 -14.13 2.69
N LEU A 202 -0.46 -14.97 1.76
CA LEU A 202 -1.22 -15.41 0.60
C LEU A 202 -2.50 -16.17 1.02
N HIS A 203 -2.41 -17.02 2.03
CA HIS A 203 -3.57 -17.70 2.58
C HIS A 203 -4.61 -16.69 3.12
N ASP A 204 -4.18 -15.72 3.91
CA ASP A 204 -5.09 -14.73 4.52
C ASP A 204 -5.80 -13.86 3.49
N VAL A 205 -5.10 -13.41 2.45
CA VAL A 205 -5.72 -12.63 1.37
C VAL A 205 -6.62 -13.49 0.47
N SER A 206 -6.30 -14.78 0.30
CA SER A 206 -7.16 -15.73 -0.41
C SER A 206 -8.47 -15.97 0.33
N ALA A 207 -8.42 -16.10 1.66
CA ALA A 207 -9.62 -16.21 2.49
C ALA A 207 -10.46 -14.91 2.46
N ARG A 208 -9.82 -13.74 2.41
CA ARG A 208 -10.53 -12.46 2.22
C ARG A 208 -11.23 -12.39 0.87
N TYR A 209 -10.56 -12.83 -0.20
CA TYR A 209 -11.16 -12.91 -1.53
C TYR A 209 -12.39 -13.84 -1.53
N GLU A 210 -12.24 -15.05 -0.98
CA GLU A 210 -13.33 -16.04 -0.87
C GLU A 210 -14.53 -15.50 -0.07
N ARG A 211 -14.29 -14.77 1.03
CA ARG A 211 -15.36 -14.13 1.80
C ARG A 211 -16.19 -13.15 0.95
N LEU A 212 -15.56 -12.45 0.01
CA LEU A 212 -16.20 -11.41 -0.81
C LEU A 212 -16.91 -11.98 -2.03
N THR A 213 -16.24 -12.87 -2.78
CA THR A 213 -16.75 -13.45 -4.03
C THR A 213 -17.59 -14.71 -3.81
N GLY A 214 -17.41 -15.38 -2.67
CA GLY A 214 -18.03 -16.66 -2.33
C GLY A 214 -17.33 -17.89 -2.92
N MET A 215 -16.17 -17.72 -3.58
CA MET A 215 -15.38 -18.80 -4.16
C MET A 215 -13.88 -18.56 -3.93
N PRO A 216 -13.07 -19.61 -3.70
CA PRO A 216 -11.62 -19.45 -3.58
C PRO A 216 -11.03 -18.91 -4.90
N PRO A 217 -9.90 -18.19 -4.84
CA PRO A 217 -9.28 -17.65 -6.04
C PRO A 217 -8.72 -18.76 -6.95
N ASP A 218 -9.05 -18.71 -8.24
CA ASP A 218 -8.53 -19.65 -9.25
C ASP A 218 -7.00 -19.67 -9.28
N VAL A 219 -6.41 -20.82 -9.63
CA VAL A 219 -4.94 -20.98 -9.73
C VAL A 219 -4.34 -19.96 -10.70
N GLU A 220 -5.00 -19.75 -11.85
CA GLU A 220 -4.64 -18.73 -12.83
C GLU A 220 -5.74 -17.68 -12.89
N MET A 221 -5.38 -16.43 -12.57
CA MET A 221 -6.28 -15.27 -12.61
C MET A 221 -5.87 -14.35 -13.75
N GLY A 222 -6.84 -13.64 -14.33
CA GLY A 222 -6.56 -12.66 -15.37
C GLY A 222 -5.67 -11.51 -14.88
N GLN A 223 -4.97 -10.86 -15.81
CA GLN A 223 -4.20 -9.65 -15.49
C GLN A 223 -5.13 -8.52 -14.99
N PRO A 224 -4.65 -7.63 -14.10
CA PRO A 224 -5.42 -6.49 -13.65
C PRO A 224 -5.91 -5.61 -14.80
N THR A 225 -7.15 -5.10 -14.69
CA THR A 225 -7.68 -4.12 -15.64
C THR A 225 -6.92 -2.79 -15.50
N ASP A 226 -6.51 -2.19 -16.62
CA ASP A 226 -5.89 -0.86 -16.61
C ASP A 226 -6.95 0.24 -16.54
N PHE A 227 -7.06 0.88 -15.38
CA PHE A 227 -7.97 2.00 -15.14
C PHE A 227 -7.44 3.35 -15.66
N GLY A 228 -6.18 3.42 -16.12
CA GLY A 228 -5.51 4.66 -16.54
C GLY A 228 -6.34 5.54 -17.49
N PRO A 229 -6.93 5.01 -18.57
CA PRO A 229 -7.69 5.79 -19.55
C PRO A 229 -9.01 6.41 -19.01
N MET A 230 -9.54 5.91 -17.91
CA MET A 230 -10.85 6.31 -17.36
C MET A 230 -10.74 7.32 -16.21
N LEU A 231 -9.52 7.57 -15.73
CA LEU A 231 -9.26 8.54 -14.68
C LEU A 231 -9.53 9.97 -15.16
N PRO A 232 -9.94 10.87 -14.25
CA PRO A 232 -9.96 12.30 -14.54
C PRO A 232 -8.59 12.78 -15.03
N THR A 233 -8.58 13.74 -15.96
CA THR A 233 -7.34 14.29 -16.54
C THR A 233 -6.64 15.26 -15.61
N ASN A 234 -7.41 15.99 -14.79
CA ASN A 234 -6.90 17.05 -13.92
C ASN A 234 -7.77 17.21 -12.66
N THR A 235 -7.27 18.02 -11.72
CA THR A 235 -7.96 18.27 -10.45
C THR A 235 -9.26 19.07 -10.61
N ALA A 236 -9.48 19.79 -11.71
CA ALA A 236 -10.73 20.51 -11.97
C ALA A 236 -11.84 19.53 -12.37
N GLU A 237 -11.55 18.61 -13.29
CA GLU A 237 -12.47 17.54 -13.69
C GLU A 237 -12.81 16.63 -12.51
N LEU A 238 -11.84 16.33 -11.64
CA LEU A 238 -12.09 15.57 -10.41
C LEU A 238 -13.10 16.28 -9.50
N LYS A 239 -13.00 17.61 -9.33
CA LYS A 239 -13.94 18.42 -8.54
C LYS A 239 -15.34 18.44 -9.13
N GLU A 240 -15.45 18.44 -10.45
CA GLU A 240 -16.74 18.40 -11.14
C GLU A 240 -17.46 17.05 -10.95
N ARG A 241 -16.71 15.95 -10.89
CA ARG A 241 -17.27 14.60 -10.71
C ARG A 241 -17.60 14.25 -9.26
N LEU A 242 -16.96 14.89 -8.29
CA LEU A 242 -17.11 14.62 -6.85
C LEU A 242 -18.57 14.67 -6.32
N PRO A 243 -19.43 15.65 -6.71
CA PRO A 243 -20.83 15.68 -6.29
C PRO A 243 -21.68 14.49 -6.77
N ALA A 244 -21.20 13.71 -7.75
CA ALA A 244 -21.86 12.48 -8.21
C ALA A 244 -21.63 11.30 -7.25
N ASN A 245 -20.76 11.43 -6.25
CA ASN A 245 -20.51 10.39 -5.27
C ASN A 245 -21.83 10.00 -4.54
N PRO A 246 -22.22 8.70 -4.52
CA PRO A 246 -23.49 8.29 -3.95
C PRO A 246 -23.60 8.53 -2.45
N ALA A 247 -22.49 8.44 -1.68
CA ALA A 247 -22.51 8.74 -0.25
C ALA A 247 -22.80 10.22 0.02
N PHE A 248 -22.34 11.12 -0.85
CA PHE A 248 -22.70 12.53 -0.76
C PHE A 248 -24.16 12.76 -1.13
N LYS A 249 -24.65 12.16 -2.23
CA LYS A 249 -26.05 12.24 -2.65
C LYS A 249 -27.00 11.70 -1.57
N SER A 250 -26.69 10.57 -0.92
CA SER A 250 -27.52 10.04 0.16
C SER A 250 -27.61 11.02 1.34
N ALA A 251 -26.50 11.67 1.71
CA ALA A 251 -26.50 12.69 2.77
C ALA A 251 -27.35 13.93 2.40
N VAL A 252 -27.33 14.34 1.13
CA VAL A 252 -28.18 15.44 0.63
C VAL A 252 -29.66 15.07 0.69
N TYR A 253 -30.05 13.88 0.23
CA TYR A 253 -31.45 13.44 0.30
C TYR A 253 -31.91 13.23 1.74
N ASN A 254 -31.01 12.87 2.65
CA ASN A 254 -31.31 12.80 4.08
C ASN A 254 -31.62 14.18 4.69
N ILE A 255 -30.99 15.26 4.21
CA ILE A 255 -31.37 16.65 4.58
C ILE A 255 -32.80 16.94 4.11
N ARG A 256 -33.14 16.59 2.87
CA ARG A 256 -34.49 16.81 2.31
C ARG A 256 -35.54 16.01 3.09
N ALA A 257 -35.24 14.78 3.47
CA ALA A 257 -36.09 13.97 4.35
C ALA A 257 -36.26 14.63 5.73
N ALA A 258 -35.16 15.05 6.38
CA ALA A 258 -35.21 15.72 7.68
C ALA A 258 -35.99 17.05 7.64
N ARG A 259 -35.90 17.79 6.53
CA ARG A 259 -36.67 19.02 6.31
C ARG A 259 -38.16 18.72 6.18
N ALA A 260 -38.53 17.72 5.37
CA ALA A 260 -39.91 17.28 5.26
C ALA A 260 -40.48 16.78 6.60
N ASP A 261 -39.66 16.14 7.44
CA ASP A 261 -40.05 15.73 8.80
C ASP A 261 -40.27 16.94 9.74
N ALA A 262 -39.39 17.94 9.66
CA ALA A 262 -39.56 19.20 10.41
C ALA A 262 -40.80 19.99 9.95
N GLU A 263 -41.13 19.97 8.66
CA GLU A 263 -42.37 20.53 8.12
C GLU A 263 -43.60 19.72 8.55
N ASN A 264 -43.50 18.39 8.57
CA ASN A 264 -44.56 17.50 9.05
C ASN A 264 -44.96 17.85 10.50
N LYS A 265 -44.02 18.22 11.37
CA LYS A 265 -44.38 18.64 12.75
C LYS A 265 -45.16 19.96 12.82
N LYS A 266 -45.23 20.73 11.73
CA LYS A 266 -46.12 21.89 11.66
C LYS A 266 -47.59 21.51 11.47
N SER A 267 -47.89 20.27 11.05
CA SER A 267 -49.27 19.79 10.89
C SER A 267 -50.04 19.76 12.23
N ASP A 268 -49.32 19.56 13.33
CA ASP A 268 -49.87 19.56 14.70
C ASP A 268 -50.52 20.91 15.10
N TYR A 269 -50.27 22.01 14.36
CA TYR A 269 -50.89 23.32 14.57
C TYR A 269 -52.22 23.51 13.83
N TYR A 270 -52.64 22.55 13.00
CA TYR A 270 -53.86 22.62 12.21
C TYR A 270 -54.94 21.66 12.73
N PRO A 271 -56.24 21.95 12.49
CA PRO A 271 -57.32 21.02 12.78
C PRO A 271 -57.25 19.81 11.84
N GLN A 272 -57.76 18.68 12.32
CA GLN A 272 -57.96 17.47 11.52
C GLN A 272 -59.46 17.28 11.26
N PHE A 273 -59.83 16.96 10.03
CA PHE A 273 -61.19 16.64 9.60
C PHE A 273 -61.26 15.20 9.10
N GLU A 274 -62.13 14.41 9.72
CA GLU A 274 -62.31 12.99 9.42
C GLU A 274 -63.78 12.71 9.12
N PHE A 275 -64.03 12.05 7.99
CA PHE A 275 -65.33 11.48 7.67
C PHE A 275 -65.47 10.10 8.31
N ARG A 276 -66.55 9.89 9.08
CA ARG A 276 -66.86 8.61 9.71
C ARG A 276 -68.25 8.15 9.31
N ALA A 277 -68.34 6.92 8.81
CA ALA A 277 -69.60 6.22 8.61
C ALA A 277 -69.55 4.88 9.33
N ARG A 278 -70.51 4.61 10.21
CA ARG A 278 -70.57 3.40 11.02
C ARG A 278 -71.95 2.78 10.91
N GLN A 279 -71.98 1.46 10.86
CA GLN A 279 -73.18 0.65 10.88
C GLN A 279 -73.01 -0.44 11.94
N ASP A 280 -73.84 -0.39 12.97
CA ASP A 280 -73.89 -1.37 14.05
C ASP A 280 -75.13 -2.24 13.91
N VAL A 281 -74.98 -3.54 14.14
CA VAL A 281 -76.08 -4.49 14.25
C VAL A 281 -75.80 -5.44 15.40
N GLY A 282 -76.83 -5.80 16.16
CA GLY A 282 -76.66 -6.76 17.24
C GLY A 282 -77.91 -6.93 18.09
N ASN A 283 -77.75 -7.62 19.21
CA ASN A 283 -78.84 -7.93 20.11
C ASN A 283 -78.56 -7.44 21.53
N ASN A 284 -79.63 -7.15 22.27
CA ASN A 284 -79.65 -6.90 23.71
C ASN A 284 -78.71 -5.75 24.16
N ARG A 285 -78.67 -4.65 23.40
CA ARG A 285 -77.83 -3.48 23.71
C ARG A 285 -78.30 -2.82 25.01
N ASP A 286 -77.36 -2.48 25.89
CA ASP A 286 -77.62 -1.82 27.18
C ASP A 286 -78.64 -2.57 28.07
N GLY A 287 -78.75 -3.90 27.92
CA GLY A 287 -79.68 -4.75 28.66
C GLY A 287 -81.13 -4.70 28.20
N ILE A 288 -81.41 -4.09 27.04
CA ILE A 288 -82.75 -4.02 26.45
C ILE A 288 -82.90 -5.18 25.45
N ASP A 289 -83.71 -6.18 25.80
CA ASP A 289 -83.98 -7.32 24.92
C ASP A 289 -84.54 -6.88 23.57
N GLY A 290 -83.86 -7.29 22.49
CA GLY A 290 -84.24 -6.92 21.12
C GLY A 290 -83.05 -6.80 20.17
N THR A 291 -83.33 -6.61 18.89
CA THR A 291 -82.32 -6.30 17.87
C THR A 291 -82.15 -4.80 17.75
N TYR A 292 -80.92 -4.32 17.62
CA TYR A 292 -80.62 -2.94 17.29
C TYR A 292 -79.89 -2.84 15.95
N ASN A 293 -80.10 -1.73 15.25
CA ASN A 293 -79.52 -1.41 13.95
C ASN A 293 -79.29 0.11 13.92
N ASP A 294 -78.05 0.52 14.16
CA ASP A 294 -77.68 1.93 14.28
C ASP A 294 -76.75 2.33 13.13
N SER A 295 -77.14 3.37 12.40
CA SER A 295 -76.33 3.96 11.33
C SER A 295 -75.90 5.37 11.73
N VAL A 296 -74.59 5.64 11.72
CA VAL A 296 -74.02 6.95 12.07
C VAL A 296 -73.18 7.45 10.91
N VAL A 297 -73.47 8.66 10.42
CA VAL A 297 -72.64 9.37 9.44
C VAL A 297 -72.30 10.74 10.01
N GLN A 298 -71.01 11.03 10.16
CA GLN A 298 -70.55 12.26 10.79
C GLN A 298 -69.25 12.77 10.18
N LEU A 299 -69.10 14.09 10.18
CA LEU A 299 -67.84 14.77 9.94
C LEU A 299 -67.28 15.24 11.28
N VAL A 300 -66.12 14.71 11.67
CA VAL A 300 -65.50 14.97 12.96
C VAL A 300 -64.33 15.95 12.77
N MET A 301 -64.38 17.08 13.48
CA MET A 301 -63.26 18.01 13.58
C MET A 301 -62.53 17.79 14.91
N ASN A 302 -61.25 17.44 14.84
CA ASN A 302 -60.37 17.34 16.00
C ASN A 302 -59.35 18.49 15.95
N TYR A 303 -59.37 19.39 16.94
CA TYR A 303 -58.38 20.46 17.06
C TYR A 303 -57.89 20.56 18.49
N ASN A 304 -56.57 20.43 18.67
CA ASN A 304 -55.97 20.53 19.98
C ASN A 304 -55.54 21.98 20.25
N LEU A 305 -56.22 22.63 21.21
CA LEU A 305 -55.93 24.02 21.57
C LEU A 305 -54.63 24.17 22.38
N PHE A 306 -54.28 23.18 23.21
CA PHE A 306 -53.11 23.25 24.08
C PHE A 306 -52.62 21.85 24.52
N ARG A 307 -51.36 21.52 24.18
CA ARG A 307 -50.67 20.26 24.57
C ARG A 307 -49.58 20.49 25.62
N GLY A 308 -49.73 21.45 26.53
CA GLY A 308 -48.71 21.72 27.56
C GLY A 308 -47.35 22.15 26.97
N GLY A 309 -47.34 22.85 25.83
CA GLY A 309 -46.10 23.26 25.14
C GLY A 309 -45.41 22.17 24.29
N ALA A 310 -45.94 20.93 24.26
CA ALA A 310 -45.32 19.82 23.53
C ALA A 310 -45.18 20.06 22.02
N THR A 311 -46.14 20.73 21.39
CA THR A 311 -46.09 21.01 19.95
C THR A 311 -44.89 21.88 19.58
N THR A 312 -44.66 22.96 20.33
CA THR A 312 -43.49 23.84 20.13
C THR A 312 -42.19 23.11 20.42
N ALA A 313 -42.13 22.32 21.50
CA ALA A 313 -40.94 21.54 21.82
C ALA A 313 -40.58 20.52 20.72
N ARG A 314 -41.58 19.85 20.12
CA ARG A 314 -41.38 18.96 18.97
C ARG A 314 -40.91 19.70 17.73
N ALA A 315 -41.51 20.85 17.41
CA ALA A 315 -41.05 21.67 16.30
C ALA A 315 -39.57 22.09 16.47
N SER A 316 -39.18 22.53 17.67
CA SER A 316 -37.79 22.86 18.00
C SER A 316 -36.87 21.63 17.95
N GLN A 317 -37.31 20.46 18.43
CA GLN A 317 -36.54 19.22 18.36
C GLN A 317 -36.21 18.85 16.90
N TYR A 318 -37.19 18.87 16.02
CA TYR A 318 -37.01 18.50 14.61
C TYR A 318 -36.22 19.55 13.82
N ALA A 319 -36.26 20.83 14.23
CA ALA A 319 -35.33 21.84 13.73
C ALA A 319 -33.87 21.47 14.05
N GLN A 320 -33.60 20.92 15.25
CA GLN A 320 -32.25 20.44 15.58
C GLN A 320 -31.88 19.16 14.84
N GLN A 321 -32.83 18.25 14.58
CA GLN A 321 -32.57 17.06 13.74
C GLN A 321 -32.19 17.45 12.31
N LEU A 322 -32.81 18.50 11.76
CA LEU A 322 -32.39 19.07 10.48
C LEU A 322 -30.96 19.65 10.55
N ASN A 323 -30.60 20.36 11.62
CA ASN A 323 -29.22 20.83 11.83
C ASN A 323 -28.22 19.67 11.88
N ILE A 324 -28.56 18.56 12.56
CA ILE A 324 -27.74 17.34 12.58
C ILE A 324 -27.55 16.79 11.15
N ALA A 325 -28.60 16.80 10.32
CA ALA A 325 -28.48 16.35 8.93
C ALA A 325 -27.50 17.22 8.11
N TYR A 326 -27.50 18.55 8.32
CA TYR A 326 -26.51 19.45 7.70
C TYR A 326 -25.07 19.13 8.13
N GLU A 327 -24.84 18.92 9.42
CA GLU A 327 -23.52 18.56 9.96
C GLU A 327 -23.03 17.20 9.42
N MET A 328 -23.92 16.21 9.32
CA MET A 328 -23.59 14.90 8.78
C MET A 328 -23.24 14.94 7.29
N ARG A 329 -23.92 15.78 6.51
CA ARG A 329 -23.53 16.04 5.11
C ARG A 329 -22.16 16.73 5.03
N ASP A 330 -21.88 17.73 5.86
CA ASP A 330 -20.57 18.39 5.87
C ASP A 330 -19.43 17.44 6.27
N LYS A 331 -19.66 16.56 7.25
CA LYS A 331 -18.73 15.48 7.60
C LYS A 331 -18.47 14.59 6.39
N THR A 332 -19.54 14.02 5.80
CA THR A 332 -19.44 13.11 4.64
C THR A 332 -18.65 13.75 3.50
N CYS A 333 -18.91 15.03 3.26
CA CYS A 333 -18.24 15.83 2.26
C CYS A 333 -16.73 16.03 2.55
N ARG A 334 -16.35 16.28 3.80
CA ARG A 334 -14.93 16.37 4.21
C ARG A 334 -14.23 15.02 4.09
N ASP A 335 -14.90 13.92 4.47
CA ASP A 335 -14.36 12.55 4.40
C ASP A 335 -14.10 12.14 2.94
N ILE A 336 -15.07 12.37 2.04
CA ILE A 336 -14.91 12.11 0.60
C ILE A 336 -13.78 12.95 0.02
N ARG A 337 -13.67 14.24 0.39
CA ARG A 337 -12.57 15.09 -0.08
C ARG A 337 -11.21 14.56 0.38
N GLN A 338 -11.07 14.22 1.67
CA GLN A 338 -9.81 13.69 2.20
C GLN A 338 -9.40 12.41 1.47
N THR A 339 -10.31 11.45 1.37
CA THR A 339 -10.04 10.14 0.72
C THR A 339 -9.72 10.30 -0.76
N THR A 340 -10.46 11.15 -1.48
CA THR A 340 -10.22 11.47 -2.89
C THR A 340 -8.86 12.13 -3.09
N GLN A 341 -8.50 13.07 -2.22
CA GLN A 341 -7.24 13.79 -2.32
C GLN A 341 -6.03 12.90 -2.06
N ILE A 342 -6.12 11.99 -1.08
CA ILE A 342 -5.09 10.98 -0.82
C ILE A 342 -4.95 10.07 -2.04
N ALA A 343 -6.06 9.51 -2.54
CA ALA A 343 -6.04 8.61 -3.68
C ALA A 343 -5.48 9.29 -4.95
N TRP A 344 -5.87 10.53 -5.23
CA TRP A 344 -5.38 11.30 -6.37
C TRP A 344 -3.87 11.59 -6.27
N ASN A 345 -3.39 11.98 -5.08
CA ASN A 345 -1.97 12.20 -4.84
C ASN A 345 -1.16 10.91 -4.95
N ASP A 346 -1.69 9.79 -4.45
CA ASP A 346 -1.06 8.48 -4.54
C ASP A 346 -0.87 8.02 -6.00
N VAL A 347 -1.81 8.30 -6.90
CA VAL A 347 -1.65 7.97 -8.33
C VAL A 347 -0.40 8.65 -8.91
N SER A 348 -0.20 9.95 -8.66
CA SER A 348 0.99 10.66 -9.17
C SER A 348 2.26 10.19 -8.47
N ARG A 349 2.24 10.07 -7.15
CA ARG A 349 3.40 9.71 -6.32
C ARG A 349 3.89 8.29 -6.61
N LEU A 350 2.99 7.31 -6.67
CA LEU A 350 3.34 5.91 -6.94
C LEU A 350 3.88 5.76 -8.36
N LYS A 351 3.32 6.50 -9.34
CA LYS A 351 3.87 6.52 -10.70
C LYS A 351 5.33 6.96 -10.74
N GLU A 352 5.68 8.04 -10.03
CA GLU A 352 7.08 8.49 -9.92
C GLU A 352 7.94 7.49 -9.14
N GLN A 353 7.41 6.96 -8.03
CA GLN A 353 8.10 6.00 -7.17
C GLN A 353 8.50 4.73 -7.91
N LEU A 354 7.63 4.22 -8.80
CA LEU A 354 7.92 3.04 -9.62
C LEU A 354 9.17 3.23 -10.48
N GLY A 355 9.40 4.43 -11.03
CA GLY A 355 10.62 4.72 -11.79
C GLY A 355 11.89 4.64 -10.95
N TYR A 356 11.82 5.01 -9.67
CA TYR A 356 12.97 4.87 -8.75
C TYR A 356 13.18 3.44 -8.27
N LEU A 357 12.09 2.70 -8.02
CA LEU A 357 12.14 1.30 -7.59
C LEU A 357 12.71 0.41 -8.70
N ASP A 358 12.27 0.61 -9.95
CA ASP A 358 12.81 -0.09 -11.11
C ASP A 358 14.33 0.16 -11.27
N GLN A 359 14.74 1.43 -11.20
CA GLN A 359 16.16 1.78 -11.25
C GLN A 359 16.97 1.17 -10.09
N HIS A 360 16.38 1.04 -8.90
CA HIS A 360 17.02 0.39 -7.75
C HIS A 360 17.20 -1.10 -8.01
N VAL A 361 16.17 -1.81 -8.48
CA VAL A 361 16.24 -3.23 -8.85
C VAL A 361 17.33 -3.46 -9.92
N LEU A 362 17.32 -2.69 -11.00
CA LEU A 362 18.30 -2.81 -12.09
C LEU A 362 19.74 -2.56 -11.62
N SER A 363 19.94 -1.61 -10.69
CA SER A 363 21.27 -1.32 -10.14
C SER A 363 21.74 -2.41 -9.18
N THR A 364 20.86 -2.90 -8.32
CA THR A 364 21.17 -3.94 -7.33
C THR A 364 21.43 -5.28 -8.02
N GLU A 365 20.69 -5.61 -9.07
CA GLU A 365 20.90 -6.82 -9.87
C GLU A 365 22.30 -6.83 -10.51
N LYS A 366 22.73 -5.72 -11.11
CA LYS A 366 24.09 -5.58 -11.67
C LYS A 366 25.17 -5.70 -10.59
N SER A 367 24.94 -5.12 -9.41
CA SER A 367 25.87 -5.21 -8.28
C SER A 367 25.98 -6.64 -7.78
N ARG A 368 24.85 -7.34 -7.61
CA ARG A 368 24.80 -8.76 -7.24
C ARG A 368 25.60 -9.59 -8.23
N ASP A 369 25.35 -9.43 -9.54
CA ASP A 369 26.02 -10.21 -10.58
C ASP A 369 27.54 -9.98 -10.57
N ALA A 370 27.98 -8.74 -10.36
CA ALA A 370 29.40 -8.41 -10.21
C ALA A 370 30.02 -9.04 -8.96
N PHE A 371 29.32 -8.98 -7.82
CA PHE A 371 29.80 -9.53 -6.55
C PHE A 371 29.88 -11.06 -6.58
N ARG A 372 28.92 -11.73 -7.22
CA ARG A 372 28.95 -13.18 -7.43
C ARG A 372 30.18 -13.59 -8.24
N ARG A 373 30.46 -12.92 -9.36
CA ARG A 373 31.67 -13.16 -10.18
C ARG A 373 32.96 -12.91 -9.41
N GLN A 374 33.03 -11.86 -8.60
CA GLN A 374 34.21 -11.56 -7.77
C GLN A 374 34.39 -12.57 -6.63
N PHE A 375 33.29 -13.07 -6.05
CA PHE A 375 33.33 -14.13 -5.05
C PHE A 375 33.83 -15.46 -5.63
N ASP A 376 33.42 -15.80 -6.85
CA ASP A 376 33.86 -17.02 -7.54
C ASP A 376 35.38 -17.05 -7.75
N ILE A 377 36.02 -15.89 -7.94
CA ILE A 377 37.48 -15.73 -8.05
C ILE A 377 38.17 -15.35 -6.72
N GLY A 378 37.45 -15.36 -5.60
CA GLY A 378 37.98 -15.10 -4.26
C GLY A 378 38.34 -13.63 -3.96
N GLN A 379 37.85 -12.68 -4.74
CA GLN A 379 38.10 -11.23 -4.57
C GLN A 379 37.05 -10.50 -3.72
N ARG A 380 35.93 -11.16 -3.39
CA ARG A 380 34.83 -10.60 -2.58
C ARG A 380 34.47 -11.57 -1.44
N SER A 381 33.86 -11.07 -0.36
CA SER A 381 33.43 -11.91 0.75
C SER A 381 32.07 -12.58 0.44
N LEU A 382 31.82 -13.74 1.07
CA LEU A 382 30.50 -14.39 1.00
C LEU A 382 29.39 -13.49 1.57
N LEU A 383 29.70 -12.75 2.63
CA LEU A 383 28.75 -11.85 3.28
C LEU A 383 28.24 -10.79 2.30
N ASP A 384 29.14 -10.20 1.50
CA ASP A 384 28.75 -9.23 0.46
C ASP A 384 27.79 -9.82 -0.57
N VAL A 385 28.02 -11.07 -1.00
CA VAL A 385 27.13 -11.75 -1.96
C VAL A 385 25.77 -11.98 -1.33
N LEU A 386 25.73 -12.57 -0.13
CA LEU A 386 24.49 -12.85 0.60
C LEU A 386 23.70 -11.58 0.91
N ASP A 387 24.39 -10.48 1.23
CA ASP A 387 23.76 -9.17 1.47
C ASP A 387 23.17 -8.59 0.18
N THR A 388 23.90 -8.66 -0.95
CA THR A 388 23.36 -8.18 -2.24
C THR A 388 22.19 -9.02 -2.77
N GLU A 389 22.16 -10.33 -2.51
CA GLU A 389 21.01 -11.17 -2.85
C GLU A 389 19.77 -10.76 -2.04
N ASN A 390 19.94 -10.54 -0.74
CA ASN A 390 18.85 -10.05 0.11
C ASN A 390 18.39 -8.63 -0.29
N GLU A 391 19.31 -7.73 -0.63
CA GLU A 391 18.98 -6.40 -1.13
C GLU A 391 18.19 -6.47 -2.44
N LEU A 392 18.54 -7.38 -3.36
CA LEU A 392 17.79 -7.61 -4.60
C LEU A 392 16.38 -8.13 -4.31
N PHE A 393 16.23 -9.08 -3.38
CA PHE A 393 14.93 -9.58 -2.93
C PHE A 393 14.05 -8.47 -2.35
N GLU A 394 14.59 -7.65 -1.45
CA GLU A 394 13.85 -6.52 -0.87
C GLU A 394 13.49 -5.45 -1.93
N ALA A 395 14.40 -5.15 -2.85
CA ALA A 395 14.14 -4.22 -3.95
C ALA A 395 13.01 -4.71 -4.87
N ARG A 396 13.01 -6.00 -5.24
CA ARG A 396 11.94 -6.61 -6.05
C ARG A 396 10.60 -6.63 -5.29
N ASN A 397 10.62 -6.98 -4.00
CA ASN A 397 9.40 -6.91 -3.17
C ASN A 397 8.81 -5.50 -3.14
N ALA A 398 9.65 -4.47 -3.00
CA ALA A 398 9.21 -3.09 -2.99
C ALA A 398 8.60 -2.66 -4.33
N LEU A 399 9.21 -3.08 -5.46
CA LEU A 399 8.69 -2.82 -6.80
C LEU A 399 7.30 -3.45 -7.00
N VAL A 400 7.17 -4.75 -6.76
CA VAL A 400 5.90 -5.48 -6.88
C VAL A 400 4.81 -4.84 -6.02
N ARG A 401 5.09 -4.53 -4.75
CA ARG A 401 4.12 -3.84 -3.88
C ARG A 401 3.69 -2.49 -4.47
N GLY A 402 4.65 -1.70 -4.95
CA GLY A 402 4.39 -0.41 -5.57
C GLY A 402 3.49 -0.51 -6.82
N GLU A 403 3.64 -1.56 -7.63
CA GLU A 403 2.86 -1.76 -8.85
C GLU A 403 1.39 -2.03 -8.52
N TYR A 404 1.11 -2.95 -7.60
CA TYR A 404 -0.26 -3.25 -7.17
C TYR A 404 -0.88 -2.08 -6.39
N ASP A 405 -0.12 -1.38 -5.55
CA ASP A 405 -0.59 -0.17 -4.86
C ASP A 405 -0.95 0.94 -5.86
N PHE A 406 -0.19 1.08 -6.96
CA PHE A 406 -0.49 2.01 -8.04
C PHE A 406 -1.82 1.67 -8.72
N GLN A 407 -2.05 0.39 -9.07
CA GLN A 407 -3.34 -0.02 -9.66
C GLN A 407 -4.51 0.20 -8.71
N LEU A 408 -4.34 -0.12 -7.42
CA LEU A 408 -5.36 0.10 -6.41
C LEU A 408 -5.69 1.60 -6.23
N SER A 409 -4.68 2.48 -6.24
CA SER A 409 -4.91 3.93 -6.12
C SER A 409 -5.79 4.48 -7.24
N ARG A 410 -5.66 3.95 -8.46
CA ARG A 410 -6.51 4.33 -9.61
C ARG A 410 -7.96 3.88 -9.41
N ALA A 411 -8.17 2.64 -8.96
CA ALA A 411 -9.51 2.15 -8.62
C ALA A 411 -10.16 2.98 -7.50
N ARG A 412 -9.39 3.41 -6.49
CA ARG A 412 -9.88 4.30 -5.42
C ARG A 412 -10.39 5.64 -5.96
N VAL A 413 -9.70 6.26 -6.90
CA VAL A 413 -10.16 7.52 -7.54
C VAL A 413 -11.49 7.32 -8.28
N LEU A 414 -11.64 6.22 -9.03
CA LEU A 414 -12.88 5.91 -9.73
C LEU A 414 -14.04 5.60 -8.77
N ALA A 415 -13.77 4.93 -7.65
CA ALA A 415 -14.77 4.68 -6.60
C ALA A 415 -15.32 6.00 -6.03
N GLN A 416 -14.45 6.97 -5.74
CA GLN A 416 -14.88 8.26 -5.18
C GLN A 416 -15.67 9.12 -6.17
N THR A 417 -15.61 8.83 -7.47
CA THR A 417 -16.31 9.56 -8.53
C THR A 417 -17.50 8.80 -9.11
N HIS A 418 -17.90 7.67 -8.50
CA HIS A 418 -18.97 6.79 -8.99
C HIS A 418 -18.73 6.25 -10.41
N GLN A 419 -17.47 6.13 -10.83
CA GLN A 419 -17.11 5.66 -12.18
C GLN A 419 -16.55 4.24 -12.16
N LEU A 420 -16.37 3.61 -11.00
CA LEU A 420 -15.69 2.31 -10.88
C LEU A 420 -16.42 1.18 -11.59
N LEU A 421 -17.73 1.03 -11.36
CA LEU A 421 -18.54 0.01 -12.03
C LEU A 421 -18.63 0.27 -13.53
N ALA A 422 -18.84 1.53 -13.93
CA ALA A 422 -18.87 1.94 -15.32
C ALA A 422 -17.55 1.64 -16.06
N ALA A 423 -16.41 1.87 -15.39
CA ALA A 423 -15.07 1.54 -15.89
C ALA A 423 -14.88 0.05 -16.15
N LEU A 424 -15.53 -0.80 -15.35
CA LEU A 424 -15.57 -2.26 -15.57
C LEU A 424 -16.68 -2.70 -16.53
N GLN A 425 -17.43 -1.75 -17.12
CA GLN A 425 -18.62 -2.03 -17.93
C GLN A 425 -19.65 -2.86 -17.18
N LEU A 426 -19.81 -2.58 -15.89
CA LEU A 426 -20.79 -3.18 -14.99
C LEU A 426 -21.85 -2.15 -14.62
N SER A 427 -23.05 -2.64 -14.29
CA SER A 427 -24.15 -1.82 -13.79
C SER A 427 -24.51 -2.24 -12.36
N PRO A 428 -24.97 -1.30 -11.51
CA PRO A 428 -25.54 -1.64 -10.20
C PRO A 428 -26.78 -2.54 -10.33
N LEU A 429 -27.17 -3.19 -9.23
CA LEU A 429 -28.39 -4.02 -9.16
C LEU A 429 -29.66 -3.27 -9.54
N GLU A 430 -29.70 -1.96 -9.33
CA GLU A 430 -30.81 -1.09 -9.69
C GLU A 430 -30.22 0.16 -10.38
N ASN A 431 -30.58 0.37 -11.64
CA ASN A 431 -30.01 1.44 -12.48
C ASN A 431 -31.01 2.59 -12.73
N THR A 432 -32.30 2.37 -12.44
CA THR A 432 -33.33 3.40 -12.55
C THR A 432 -33.59 4.02 -11.18
N GLY A 433 -33.14 5.26 -11.01
CA GLY A 433 -33.39 6.03 -9.79
C GLY A 433 -34.88 6.37 -9.62
N PRO A 434 -35.36 6.51 -8.38
CA PRO A 434 -36.68 7.09 -8.10
C PRO A 434 -36.79 8.53 -8.61
N ASP A 435 -38.01 9.01 -8.80
CA ASP A 435 -38.30 10.43 -9.05
C ASP A 435 -37.77 11.29 -7.89
N ASP A 436 -36.99 12.32 -8.20
CA ASP A 436 -36.38 13.25 -7.25
C ASP A 436 -37.24 14.51 -7.02
N ASN A 437 -38.23 14.75 -7.88
CA ASN A 437 -39.13 15.90 -7.80
C ASN A 437 -40.41 15.56 -7.03
N LEU A 438 -40.34 15.69 -5.70
CA LEU A 438 -41.45 15.40 -4.79
C LEU A 438 -42.29 16.65 -4.41
N GLY A 439 -42.24 17.69 -5.26
CA GLY A 439 -43.05 18.90 -5.12
C GLY A 439 -42.40 20.02 -4.29
N ASP A 440 -41.06 20.06 -4.25
CA ASP A 440 -40.26 21.01 -3.49
C ASP A 440 -39.52 21.94 -4.46
N ASN A 441 -39.33 23.22 -4.09
CA ASN A 441 -38.40 24.07 -4.83
C ASN A 441 -36.99 23.49 -4.66
N VAL A 442 -36.28 23.23 -5.76
CA VAL A 442 -34.91 22.70 -5.75
C VAL A 442 -34.04 23.59 -4.87
N THR A 443 -33.76 23.13 -3.66
CA THR A 443 -32.92 23.82 -2.70
C THR A 443 -31.47 23.73 -3.13
N GLU A 444 -30.70 24.77 -2.82
CA GLU A 444 -29.25 24.81 -3.07
C GLU A 444 -28.44 23.82 -2.21
N ASP A 445 -29.08 22.79 -1.62
CA ASP A 445 -28.47 21.77 -0.78
C ASP A 445 -27.33 21.03 -1.49
N GLU A 446 -27.42 20.93 -2.82
CA GLU A 446 -26.38 20.35 -3.69
C GLU A 446 -25.29 21.36 -4.09
N LYS A 447 -25.61 22.67 -4.07
CA LYS A 447 -24.69 23.74 -4.49
C LYS A 447 -23.69 24.15 -3.41
N ILE A 448 -23.94 23.79 -2.14
CA ILE A 448 -22.92 23.80 -1.09
C ILE A 448 -21.97 22.65 -1.37
N ALA A 449 -21.21 22.79 -2.45
CA ALA A 449 -20.27 21.81 -2.94
C ALA A 449 -19.17 21.62 -1.89
N CYS A 450 -18.65 20.41 -1.82
CA CYS A 450 -17.43 20.14 -1.06
C CYS A 450 -16.34 21.11 -1.46
N SER A 451 -16.06 22.09 -0.57
CA SER A 451 -15.12 23.18 -0.84
C SER A 451 -13.86 22.66 -1.52
N GLY A 452 -13.64 23.12 -2.75
CA GLY A 452 -12.74 22.50 -3.72
C GLY A 452 -11.26 22.81 -3.54
N VAL A 453 -10.80 23.20 -2.35
CA VAL A 453 -9.36 23.40 -2.12
C VAL A 453 -8.73 22.03 -1.92
N MET A 454 -7.95 21.61 -2.90
CA MET A 454 -7.09 20.42 -2.81
C MET A 454 -5.72 20.89 -2.33
N ILE A 455 -5.10 20.20 -1.37
CA ILE A 455 -3.73 20.50 -0.95
C ILE A 455 -2.80 20.09 -2.09
N GLU A 456 -1.89 20.98 -2.46
CA GLU A 456 -0.88 20.71 -3.47
C GLU A 456 0.10 19.63 -2.98
N SER A 457 0.47 18.72 -3.88
CA SER A 457 1.45 17.68 -3.60
C SER A 457 2.84 18.30 -3.42
N VAL A 458 3.58 17.85 -2.40
CA VAL A 458 4.99 18.25 -2.22
C VAL A 458 5.82 17.71 -3.38
N LYS A 459 6.50 18.61 -4.10
CA LYS A 459 7.45 18.24 -5.16
C LYS A 459 8.83 18.00 -4.55
N LEU A 460 9.54 16.97 -5.03
CA LEU A 460 10.90 16.67 -4.62
C LEU A 460 11.88 17.70 -5.19
N ASP A 461 12.21 18.72 -4.39
CA ASP A 461 13.26 19.68 -4.73
C ASP A 461 14.65 19.11 -4.43
N ARG A 462 15.22 18.41 -5.42
CA ARG A 462 16.53 17.79 -5.33
C ARG A 462 17.66 18.81 -5.24
N GLU A 463 17.49 19.98 -5.87
CA GLU A 463 18.50 21.04 -5.89
C GLU A 463 18.57 21.69 -4.51
N ALA A 464 17.44 22.05 -3.91
CA ALA A 464 17.40 22.55 -2.55
C ALA A 464 17.93 21.51 -1.55
N ALA A 465 17.59 20.22 -1.71
CA ALA A 465 18.11 19.16 -0.85
C ALA A 465 19.64 19.03 -0.95
N MET A 466 20.22 19.19 -2.14
CA MET A 466 21.67 19.19 -2.34
C MET A 466 22.33 20.47 -1.83
N ALA A 467 21.71 21.63 -2.05
CA ALA A 467 22.20 22.93 -1.58
C ALA A 467 22.17 23.05 -0.04
N ALA A 468 21.20 22.40 0.62
CA ALA A 468 21.09 22.35 2.06
C ALA A 468 22.13 21.42 2.71
N ARG A 469 22.77 20.52 1.95
CA ARG A 469 23.87 19.72 2.49
C ARG A 469 25.05 20.65 2.76
N PRO A 470 25.64 20.62 3.97
CA PRO A 470 26.87 21.34 4.21
C PRO A 470 27.89 20.89 3.16
N PRO A 471 28.67 21.82 2.59
CA PRO A 471 29.69 21.46 1.62
C PRO A 471 30.51 20.32 2.22
N ARG A 472 30.61 19.23 1.46
CA ARG A 472 31.44 18.10 1.87
C ARG A 472 32.79 18.72 2.19
N ALA A 473 33.19 18.68 3.47
CA ALA A 473 34.54 19.05 3.84
C ALA A 473 35.43 18.30 2.84
N PRO A 474 36.40 18.97 2.19
CA PRO A 474 37.34 18.27 1.34
C PRO A 474 37.71 17.02 2.12
N LEU A 475 37.52 15.83 1.50
CA LEU A 475 38.17 14.64 2.06
C LEU A 475 39.57 15.13 2.38
N PRO A 476 40.11 14.88 3.60
CA PRO A 476 41.51 15.16 3.83
C PRO A 476 42.20 14.42 2.69
N VAL A 477 42.60 15.18 1.67
CA VAL A 477 43.61 14.75 0.73
C VAL A 477 44.67 14.33 1.71
N PRO A 478 45.07 13.04 1.77
CA PRO A 478 46.13 12.64 2.67
C PRO A 478 47.17 13.69 2.46
N GLU A 479 47.37 14.51 3.50
CA GLU A 479 48.19 15.69 3.38
C GLU A 479 49.50 15.06 2.99
N VAL A 480 49.90 15.24 1.73
CA VAL A 480 51.28 15.03 1.37
C VAL A 480 51.89 16.09 2.23
N LYS A 481 52.29 15.71 3.46
CA LYS A 481 53.08 16.54 4.34
C LYS A 481 54.11 17.06 3.40
N ALA A 482 54.04 18.36 3.11
CA ALA A 482 55.12 19.03 2.45
C ALA A 482 56.30 18.72 3.36
N GLU A 483 57.10 17.72 2.97
CA GLU A 483 58.36 17.49 3.63
C GLU A 483 59.07 18.82 3.48
N THR A 484 59.35 19.40 4.64
CA THR A 484 60.24 20.54 4.81
C THR A 484 61.36 20.38 3.80
N PRO A 485 61.67 21.39 2.96
CA PRO A 485 62.65 21.24 1.90
C PRO A 485 63.88 20.56 2.47
N ALA A 486 64.20 19.39 1.89
CA ALA A 486 65.34 18.58 2.25
C ALA A 486 66.55 19.50 2.43
N GLY A 487 67.03 19.59 3.67
CA GLY A 487 68.26 20.29 3.96
C GLY A 487 69.35 19.76 3.03
N THR A 488 70.19 20.65 2.52
CA THR A 488 71.38 20.29 1.74
C THR A 488 72.09 19.12 2.41
N CYS A 489 72.20 18.01 1.67
CA CYS A 489 72.84 16.80 2.13
C CYS A 489 74.21 17.11 2.75
N ASP A 490 74.56 16.51 3.89
CA ASP A 490 75.94 16.54 4.36
C ASP A 490 76.85 15.99 3.24
N LYS A 491 77.93 16.70 2.94
CA LYS A 491 78.86 16.33 1.87
C LYS A 491 79.40 14.92 2.07
N ALA A 492 79.61 14.51 3.32
CA ALA A 492 80.05 13.15 3.65
C ALA A 492 79.04 12.07 3.23
N VAL A 493 77.74 12.39 3.25
CA VAL A 493 76.66 11.49 2.82
C VAL A 493 76.55 11.44 1.29
N THR A 494 76.67 12.58 0.60
CA THR A 494 76.71 12.59 -0.87
C THR A 494 77.92 11.87 -1.41
N ASP A 495 79.08 12.05 -0.78
CA ASP A 495 80.32 11.38 -1.15
C ASP A 495 80.21 9.86 -0.91
N LEU A 496 79.54 9.42 0.15
CA LEU A 496 79.26 7.99 0.38
C LEU A 496 78.44 7.41 -0.77
N VAL A 497 77.34 8.04 -1.16
CA VAL A 497 76.43 7.51 -2.21
C VAL A 497 77.10 7.51 -3.58
N ALA A 498 77.88 8.56 -3.89
CA ALA A 498 78.69 8.62 -5.11
C ALA A 498 79.76 7.52 -5.14
N ASN A 499 80.52 7.34 -4.05
CA ASN A 499 81.56 6.31 -3.99
C ASN A 499 80.97 4.89 -3.97
N TRP A 500 79.82 4.69 -3.32
CA TRP A 500 79.08 3.44 -3.32
C TRP A 500 78.61 3.05 -4.74
N SER A 501 78.04 4.00 -5.48
CA SER A 501 77.59 3.76 -6.86
C SER A 501 78.76 3.55 -7.84
N ASN A 502 79.86 4.28 -7.65
CA ASN A 502 81.10 4.09 -8.40
C ASN A 502 81.74 2.72 -8.12
N ALA A 503 81.77 2.28 -6.86
CA ALA A 503 82.28 0.96 -6.49
C ALA A 503 81.46 -0.16 -7.13
N TRP A 504 80.13 0.00 -7.21
CA TRP A 504 79.26 -0.94 -7.91
C TRP A 504 79.53 -0.97 -9.42
N SER A 505 79.57 0.20 -10.07
CA SER A 505 79.79 0.32 -11.52
C SER A 505 81.18 -0.16 -11.95
N GLY A 506 82.20 0.12 -11.13
CA GLY A 506 83.56 -0.35 -11.31
C GLY A 506 83.81 -1.80 -10.87
N LYS A 507 82.76 -2.53 -10.47
CA LYS A 507 82.82 -3.93 -10.01
C LYS A 507 83.74 -4.18 -8.81
N MET A 508 84.00 -3.16 -7.99
CA MET A 508 84.85 -3.21 -6.79
C MET A 508 84.05 -3.72 -5.60
N MET A 509 83.79 -5.03 -5.56
CA MET A 509 82.83 -5.61 -4.60
C MET A 509 83.23 -5.44 -3.13
N ASP A 510 84.50 -5.61 -2.78
CA ASP A 510 84.91 -5.49 -1.37
C ASP A 510 84.80 -4.04 -0.89
N THR A 511 85.14 -3.07 -1.76
CA THR A 511 84.90 -1.64 -1.51
C THR A 511 83.40 -1.34 -1.40
N TYR A 512 82.58 -1.89 -2.28
CA TYR A 512 81.13 -1.73 -2.26
C TYR A 512 80.50 -2.23 -0.96
N LEU A 513 80.88 -3.44 -0.52
CA LEU A 513 80.37 -4.04 0.72
C LEU A 513 80.87 -3.28 1.96
N SER A 514 82.03 -2.62 1.87
CA SER A 514 82.55 -1.80 2.97
C SER A 514 81.67 -0.58 3.30
N PHE A 515 80.76 -0.14 2.43
CA PHE A 515 79.82 0.94 2.74
C PHE A 515 78.66 0.51 3.65
N TYR A 516 78.47 -0.80 3.85
CA TYR A 516 77.40 -1.34 4.68
C TYR A 516 77.86 -1.56 6.13
N SER A 517 77.02 -1.23 7.10
CA SER A 517 77.23 -1.47 8.53
C SER A 517 77.24 -2.96 8.83
N GLU A 518 77.96 -3.42 9.87
CA GLU A 518 77.85 -4.80 10.39
C GLU A 518 76.41 -5.21 10.72
N LYS A 519 75.59 -4.24 11.16
CA LYS A 519 74.18 -4.42 11.53
C LYS A 519 73.21 -4.29 10.34
N PHE A 520 73.71 -4.39 9.12
CA PHE A 520 72.89 -4.25 7.92
C PHE A 520 71.77 -5.30 7.84
N GLU A 521 70.55 -4.83 7.65
CA GLU A 521 69.37 -5.66 7.44
C GLU A 521 68.98 -5.69 5.96
N ALA A 522 69.09 -6.87 5.33
CA ALA A 522 68.66 -7.07 3.96
C ALA A 522 67.13 -7.08 3.84
N SER A 523 66.60 -6.45 2.79
CA SER A 523 65.17 -6.43 2.50
C SER A 523 64.60 -7.82 2.16
N GLY A 524 63.37 -8.09 2.61
CA GLY A 524 62.65 -9.34 2.33
C GLY A 524 63.02 -10.54 3.21
N GLY A 525 63.52 -10.31 4.44
CA GLY A 525 63.78 -11.36 5.43
C GLY A 525 64.99 -12.27 5.15
N ARG A 526 65.92 -11.83 4.28
CA ARG A 526 67.11 -12.61 3.89
C ARG A 526 68.27 -12.38 4.86
N SER A 527 69.15 -13.38 5.01
CA SER A 527 70.41 -13.19 5.73
C SER A 527 71.35 -12.26 4.94
N ARG A 528 72.25 -11.55 5.66
CA ARG A 528 73.27 -10.71 5.03
C ARG A 528 74.17 -11.51 4.08
N ALA A 529 74.62 -12.69 4.49
CA ALA A 529 75.51 -13.53 3.69
C ALA A 529 74.87 -13.92 2.33
N ASP A 530 73.59 -14.30 2.34
CA ASP A 530 72.85 -14.62 1.11
C ASP A 530 72.69 -13.40 0.18
N TRP A 531 72.49 -12.23 0.78
CA TRP A 531 72.39 -10.97 0.05
C TRP A 531 73.72 -10.57 -0.59
N GLU A 532 74.85 -10.74 0.11
CA GLU A 532 76.20 -10.47 -0.43
C GLU A 532 76.54 -11.42 -1.58
N ALA A 533 76.26 -12.72 -1.40
CA ALA A 533 76.49 -13.73 -2.43
C ALA A 533 75.74 -13.42 -3.74
N LYS A 534 74.48 -12.99 -3.65
CA LYS A 534 73.68 -12.59 -4.82
C LYS A 534 74.24 -11.36 -5.54
N ARG A 535 74.81 -10.41 -4.79
CA ARG A 535 75.44 -9.21 -5.37
C ARG A 535 76.76 -9.52 -6.04
N ARG A 536 77.60 -10.34 -5.40
CA ARG A 536 78.83 -10.90 -6.00
C ARG A 536 78.53 -11.55 -7.34
N ALA A 537 77.55 -12.45 -7.38
CA ALA A 537 77.13 -13.13 -8.61
C ALA A 537 76.55 -12.19 -9.69
N ARG A 538 75.92 -11.09 -9.29
CA ARG A 538 75.34 -10.10 -10.24
C ARG A 538 76.41 -9.25 -10.90
N VAL A 539 77.39 -8.79 -10.12
CA VAL A 539 78.46 -7.90 -10.60
C VAL A 539 79.53 -8.66 -11.38
N SER A 540 79.73 -9.95 -11.11
CA SER A 540 80.71 -10.80 -11.81
C SER A 540 80.35 -11.17 -13.25
N LYS A 541 79.13 -10.86 -13.72
CA LYS A 541 78.71 -11.13 -15.11
C LYS A 541 79.52 -10.29 -16.11
N GLU A 542 79.75 -10.82 -17.32
CA GLU A 542 80.49 -10.12 -18.38
C GLU A 542 79.77 -8.85 -18.88
N GLY A 543 80.54 -7.82 -19.22
CA GLY A 543 80.03 -6.52 -19.69
C GLY A 543 80.15 -5.39 -18.64
N GLY A 544 80.18 -4.14 -19.10
CA GLY A 544 80.22 -2.96 -18.22
C GLY A 544 78.90 -2.77 -17.46
N ILE A 545 78.97 -2.13 -16.30
CA ILE A 545 77.82 -1.71 -15.50
C ILE A 545 77.81 -0.19 -15.48
N THR A 546 76.70 0.41 -15.90
CA THR A 546 76.45 1.84 -15.75
C THR A 546 75.37 2.04 -14.70
N LEU A 547 75.67 2.83 -13.66
CA LEU A 547 74.72 3.21 -12.63
C LEU A 547 74.57 4.74 -12.63
N LYS A 548 73.42 5.24 -13.06
CA LYS A 548 73.09 6.67 -12.99
C LYS A 548 72.12 6.91 -11.83
N LEU A 549 72.44 7.91 -11.01
CA LEU A 549 71.59 8.33 -9.90
C LEU A 549 70.98 9.70 -10.22
N ASP A 550 69.66 9.78 -10.25
CA ASP A 550 68.90 11.00 -10.51
C ASP A 550 67.98 11.34 -9.32
N ASN A 551 67.60 12.60 -9.16
CA ASN A 551 66.68 13.09 -8.12
C ASN A 551 67.08 12.66 -6.69
N GLN A 552 68.38 12.74 -6.36
CA GLN A 552 68.85 12.41 -5.02
C GLN A 552 68.37 13.45 -4.00
N THR A 553 67.63 12.99 -3.00
CA THR A 553 67.20 13.76 -1.84
C THR A 553 67.74 13.12 -0.57
N CYS A 554 68.07 13.93 0.42
CA CYS A 554 68.55 13.45 1.72
C CYS A 554 67.74 14.06 2.85
N LYS A 555 67.41 13.24 3.83
CA LYS A 555 66.74 13.63 5.06
C LYS A 555 67.61 13.20 6.22
N MET A 556 68.22 14.18 6.88
CA MET A 556 69.00 13.93 8.10
C MET A 556 68.06 13.87 9.29
N ASN A 557 68.08 12.74 10.01
CA ASN A 557 67.27 12.50 11.21
C ASN A 557 68.19 12.58 12.44
N GLY A 558 68.62 13.80 12.79
CA GLY A 558 69.61 14.05 13.85
C GLY A 558 71.05 14.13 13.32
N LYS A 559 72.05 14.03 14.22
CA LYS A 559 73.48 14.10 13.85
C LYS A 559 74.04 12.79 13.29
N ASP A 560 73.48 11.65 13.70
CA ASP A 560 74.11 10.33 13.50
C ASP A 560 73.26 9.40 12.62
N ARG A 561 72.14 9.88 12.07
CA ARG A 561 71.26 9.11 11.17
C ARG A 561 70.79 9.95 9.99
N GLY A 562 70.73 9.33 8.82
CA GLY A 562 70.27 9.97 7.60
C GLY A 562 69.55 8.97 6.70
N GLU A 563 68.74 9.49 5.80
CA GLU A 563 68.02 8.73 4.80
C GLU A 563 68.25 9.37 3.44
N VAL A 564 68.69 8.59 2.46
CA VAL A 564 68.98 9.08 1.11
C VAL A 564 68.09 8.36 0.13
N THR A 565 67.25 9.10 -0.57
CA THR A 565 66.35 8.58 -1.61
C THR A 565 66.81 9.08 -2.98
N PHE A 566 66.84 8.21 -3.97
CA PHE A 566 67.23 8.55 -5.33
C PHE A 566 66.61 7.61 -6.35
N THR A 567 66.52 8.08 -7.59
CA THR A 567 66.18 7.29 -8.75
C THR A 567 67.45 6.61 -9.26
N GLN A 568 67.50 5.29 -9.20
CA GLN A 568 68.61 4.50 -9.72
C GLN A 568 68.24 3.98 -11.11
N VAL A 569 69.03 4.36 -12.11
CA VAL A 569 68.99 3.77 -13.46
C VAL A 569 70.21 2.86 -13.61
N TYR A 570 69.98 1.55 -13.63
CA TYR A 570 71.01 0.55 -13.84
C TYR A 570 70.95 0.07 -15.28
N THR A 571 72.10 -0.01 -15.94
CA THR A 571 72.23 -0.60 -17.27
C THR A 571 73.43 -1.54 -17.31
N SER A 572 73.23 -2.71 -17.88
CA SER A 572 74.26 -3.71 -18.19
C SER A 572 73.99 -4.28 -19.59
N LYS A 573 74.90 -5.12 -20.11
CA LYS A 573 74.85 -5.63 -21.49
C LYS A 573 73.47 -6.15 -21.94
N ASN A 574 72.74 -6.86 -21.07
CA ASN A 574 71.45 -7.50 -21.40
C ASN A 574 70.33 -7.18 -20.39
N TYR A 575 70.45 -6.11 -19.59
CA TYR A 575 69.45 -5.77 -18.57
C TYR A 575 69.53 -4.29 -18.19
N SER A 576 68.39 -3.63 -18.08
CA SER A 576 68.25 -2.29 -17.52
C SER A 576 67.07 -2.21 -16.55
N ASP A 577 67.21 -1.51 -15.44
CA ASP A 577 66.09 -1.16 -14.57
C ASP A 577 66.14 0.30 -14.13
N THR A 578 64.95 0.85 -13.83
CA THR A 578 64.81 2.15 -13.19
C THR A 578 63.96 2.00 -11.94
N VAL A 579 64.55 2.26 -10.78
CA VAL A 579 63.90 2.07 -9.48
C VAL A 579 64.11 3.28 -8.57
N GLN A 580 63.11 3.63 -7.77
CA GLN A 580 63.27 4.51 -6.62
C GLN A 580 63.84 3.69 -5.46
N LYS A 581 65.00 4.11 -4.97
CA LYS A 581 65.73 3.45 -3.89
C LYS A 581 65.93 4.39 -2.72
N THR A 582 65.79 3.85 -1.52
CA THR A 582 66.02 4.54 -0.26
C THR A 582 67.07 3.78 0.55
N LEU A 583 68.13 4.49 0.94
CA LEU A 583 69.20 4.01 1.82
C LEU A 583 69.03 4.66 3.20
N GLU A 584 68.89 3.83 4.23
CA GLU A 584 68.97 4.28 5.62
C GLU A 584 70.44 4.19 6.07
N LEU A 585 70.96 5.29 6.60
CA LEU A 585 72.34 5.48 7.00
C LEU A 585 72.46 5.74 8.50
N GLN A 586 73.53 5.23 9.10
CA GLN A 586 73.92 5.52 10.47
C GLN A 586 75.42 5.83 10.53
N GLN A 587 75.81 6.79 11.36
CA GLN A 587 77.21 7.10 11.59
C GLN A 587 77.80 6.08 12.59
N GLU A 588 78.88 5.41 12.18
CA GLU A 588 79.63 4.45 12.99
C GLU A 588 81.09 4.86 13.01
N SER A 589 81.64 5.15 14.20
CA SER A 589 83.04 5.56 14.39
C SER A 589 83.48 6.71 13.45
N GLY A 590 82.60 7.71 13.27
CA GLY A 590 82.86 8.89 12.44
C GLY A 590 82.65 8.70 10.93
N LYS A 591 82.28 7.50 10.45
CA LYS A 591 81.97 7.23 9.04
C LYS A 591 80.50 6.87 8.86
N TRP A 592 79.89 7.34 7.77
CA TRP A 592 78.54 6.93 7.40
C TRP A 592 78.54 5.48 6.89
N LYS A 593 77.52 4.70 7.27
CA LYS A 593 77.32 3.31 6.87
C LYS A 593 75.86 3.06 6.52
N ILE A 594 75.62 2.22 5.52
CA ILE A 594 74.27 1.80 5.12
C ILE A 594 73.81 0.68 6.06
N ILE A 595 72.71 0.94 6.78
CA ILE A 595 72.08 -0.02 7.70
C ILE A 595 70.86 -0.72 7.06
N ARG A 596 70.23 -0.10 6.06
CA ARG A 596 69.11 -0.71 5.33
C ARG A 596 69.00 -0.16 3.92
N GLU A 597 68.57 -1.01 2.98
CA GLU A 597 68.33 -0.65 1.59
C GLU A 597 66.96 -1.16 1.13
N ARG A 598 66.10 -0.25 0.63
CA ARG A 598 64.74 -0.53 0.18
C ARG A 598 64.49 0.02 -1.23
N VAL A 599 63.71 -0.71 -2.01
CA VAL A 599 63.13 -0.23 -3.27
C VAL A 599 61.70 0.18 -2.97
N THR A 600 61.36 1.45 -3.16
CA THR A 600 60.08 2.05 -2.73
C THR A 600 59.06 2.15 -3.86
N SER A 601 59.51 2.18 -5.11
CA SER A 601 58.67 2.18 -6.32
C SER A 601 59.51 1.83 -7.56
N GLY A 602 58.94 1.12 -8.54
CA GLY A 602 59.61 0.86 -9.82
C GLY A 602 59.06 -0.33 -10.59
N ARG A 603 59.07 -0.21 -11.93
CA ARG A 603 58.68 -1.24 -12.89
C ARG A 603 59.95 -1.98 -13.32
N THR A 604 59.94 -3.31 -13.25
CA THR A 604 60.95 -4.14 -13.93
C THR A 604 60.52 -4.26 -15.38
N GLU A 605 61.39 -3.89 -16.32
CA GLU A 605 61.23 -4.19 -17.75
C GLU A 605 62.21 -5.29 -18.18
#